data_AF-A0A1A7XPY2-F1
#
_entry.id   AF-A0A1A7XPY2-F1
#
_cell.length_a   1.000
_cell.length_b   1.000
_cell.length_c   1.000
_cell.angle_alpha   90.00
_cell.angle_beta   90.00
_cell.angle_gamma   90.00
#
_symmetry.space_group_name_H-M   'P 1'
#
loop_
_entity.id
_entity.type
_entity.pdbx_description
1 polymer ?
#
loop_
_entity_poly.entity_id
_entity_poly.type
_entity_poly.pdbx_seq_one_letter_code
_entity_poly.pdbx_strand_id
1 'polypeptide(L)' 'LTRAGLSALPPDLCEQLPRLRVLELSYNQIEDLPSFYRCSALQEIGLQHNQIRRIESSTFRKLTSLR' A
#
# COMPACT_ATOMS: atom_id res chain seq x y z
N LEU A 1 6.59 7.02 4.68
CA LEU A 1 7.05 7.87 3.56
C LEU A 1 5.95 8.87 3.25
N THR A 2 5.91 9.99 3.97
CA THR A 2 4.90 11.03 3.71
C THR A 2 5.59 12.21 3.04
N ARG A 3 5.03 12.71 1.92
CA ARG A 3 5.56 13.84 1.12
C ARG A 3 6.79 13.53 0.24
N ALA A 4 6.93 12.30 -0.25
CA ALA A 4 7.99 11.94 -1.17
C ALA A 4 7.62 12.18 -2.66
N GLY A 5 6.40 12.63 -2.94
CA GLY A 5 5.92 12.82 -4.31
C GLY A 5 5.75 11.50 -5.07
N LEU A 6 5.52 10.40 -4.35
CA LEU A 6 5.35 9.09 -4.98
C LEU A 6 4.08 9.05 -5.83
N SER A 7 4.21 8.67 -7.09
CA SER A 7 3.09 8.44 -8.01
C SER A 7 2.70 6.96 -8.12
N ALA A 8 3.63 6.06 -7.80
CA ALA A 8 3.42 4.61 -7.81
C ALA A 8 4.29 3.92 -6.75
N LEU A 9 3.92 2.69 -6.41
CA LEU A 9 4.70 1.82 -5.55
C LEU A 9 5.45 0.76 -6.37
N PRO A 10 6.65 0.34 -5.94
CA PRO A 10 7.35 -0.75 -6.60
C PRO A 10 6.54 -2.04 -6.46
N PRO A 11 6.35 -2.83 -7.55
CA PRO A 11 5.49 -4.01 -7.55
C PRO A 11 6.01 -5.13 -6.63
N ASP A 12 7.30 -5.13 -6.33
CA ASP A 12 8.02 -6.08 -5.49
C ASP A 12 8.15 -5.61 -4.02
N LEU A 13 7.53 -4.50 -3.63
CA LEU A 13 7.57 -3.97 -2.26
C LEU A 13 7.29 -5.06 -1.20
N CYS A 14 6.24 -5.84 -1.42
CA CYS A 14 5.84 -6.91 -0.50
C CYS A 14 6.72 -8.16 -0.57
N GLU A 15 7.51 -8.33 -1.64
CA GLU A 15 8.50 -9.41 -1.74
C GLU A 15 9.75 -9.06 -0.93
N GLN A 16 10.15 -7.79 -0.98
CA GLN A 16 11.30 -7.29 -0.22
C GLN A 16 11.00 -7.10 1.27
N LEU A 17 9.75 -6.79 1.62
CA LEU A 17 9.33 -6.47 2.99
C LEU A 17 8.22 -7.41 3.50
N PRO A 18 8.46 -8.74 3.59
CA PRO A 18 7.42 -9.71 3.95
C PRO A 18 6.90 -9.57 5.40
N ARG A 19 7.63 -8.84 6.26
CA ARG A 19 7.26 -8.57 7.66
C ARG A 19 6.74 -7.14 7.89
N LEU A 20 6.44 -6.41 6.81
CA LEU A 20 5.93 -5.04 6.92
C LEU A 20 4.58 -5.05 7.66
N ARG A 21 4.49 -4.28 8.75
CA ARG A 21 3.28 -4.15 9.58
C ARG A 21 2.55 -2.84 9.36
N VAL A 22 3.28 -1.77 9.09
CA VAL A 22 2.72 -0.43 8.89
C VAL A 22 3.28 0.12 7.59
N LEU A 23 2.40 0.55 6.69
CA LEU A 23 2.75 1.18 5.43
C LEU A 23 2.09 2.56 5.35
N GLU A 24 2.87 3.60 5.63
CA GLU A 24 2.38 4.98 5.65
C GLU A 24 2.82 5.71 4.36
N LEU A 25 1.85 5.96 3.48
CA LEU A 25 2.00 6.53 2.14
C LEU A 25 1.18 7.79 1.94
N SER A 26 0.75 8.42 3.02
CA SER A 26 -0.10 9.59 2.96
C SER A 26 0.63 10.82 2.48
N TYR A 27 -0.13 11.75 1.91
CA TYR A 27 0.43 12.96 1.30
C TYR A 27 1.44 12.62 0.19
N ASN A 28 1.05 11.71 -0.70
CA ASN A 28 1.76 11.44 -1.95
C ASN A 28 0.83 11.71 -3.14
N GLN A 29 1.21 11.29 -4.33
CA GLN A 29 0.47 11.52 -5.57
C GLN A 29 0.09 10.18 -6.20
N ILE A 30 -0.16 9.16 -5.38
CA ILE A 30 -0.43 7.81 -5.85
C ILE A 30 -1.78 7.78 -6.54
N GLU A 31 -1.81 7.36 -7.80
CA GLU A 31 -3.03 7.26 -8.60
C GLU A 31 -3.61 5.85 -8.62
N ASP A 32 -2.72 4.84 -8.57
CA ASP A 32 -3.04 3.42 -8.65
C ASP A 32 -2.30 2.63 -7.57
N LEU A 33 -2.96 1.63 -6.99
CA LEU A 33 -2.38 0.75 -5.98
C LEU A 33 -2.06 -0.63 -6.56
N PRO A 34 -0.88 -1.21 -6.25
CA PRO A 34 -0.61 -2.61 -6.55
C PRO A 34 -1.44 -3.54 -5.65
N SER A 35 -1.41 -4.84 -5.94
CA SER A 35 -1.93 -5.82 -4.99
C SER A 35 -0.93 -6.06 -3.87
N PHE A 36 -1.39 -5.93 -2.63
CA PHE A 36 -0.58 -6.12 -1.42
C PHE A 36 -0.59 -7.56 -0.93
N TYR A 37 -1.02 -8.54 -1.73
CA TYR A 37 -1.28 -9.93 -1.32
C TYR A 37 -0.10 -10.66 -0.64
N ARG A 38 1.14 -10.20 -0.86
CA ARG A 38 2.34 -10.76 -0.20
C ARG A 38 2.70 -10.08 1.13
N CYS A 39 2.13 -8.92 1.43
CA CYS A 39 2.29 -8.22 2.69
C CYS A 39 1.33 -8.77 3.76
N SER A 40 1.32 -10.09 4.00
CA SER A 40 0.34 -10.74 4.89
C SER A 40 0.43 -10.29 6.36
N ALA A 41 1.58 -9.75 6.77
CA ALA A 41 1.81 -9.17 8.09
C ALA A 41 1.33 -7.72 8.23
N LEU A 42 0.84 -7.09 7.15
CA LEU A 42 0.41 -5.70 7.15
C LEU A 42 -0.84 -5.53 8.03
N GLN A 43 -0.75 -4.58 8.94
CA GLN A 43 -1.76 -4.28 9.96
C GLN A 43 -2.38 -2.91 9.73
N GLU A 44 -1.60 -1.95 9.25
CA GLU A 44 -2.05 -0.57 9.02
C GLU A 44 -1.52 -0.07 7.68
N ILE A 45 -2.40 0.60 6.92
CA ILE A 45 -2.04 1.29 5.68
C ILE A 45 -2.61 2.71 5.67
N GLY A 46 -1.71 3.70 5.58
CA GLY A 46 -2.05 5.11 5.45
C GLY A 46 -2.03 5.51 3.99
N LEU A 47 -3.17 5.95 3.46
CA LEU A 47 -3.33 6.36 2.05
C LEU A 47 -3.94 7.76 1.91
N GLN A 48 -4.14 8.49 3.02
CA GLN A 48 -4.81 9.79 2.97
C GLN A 48 -4.04 10.81 2.13
N HIS A 49 -4.75 11.73 1.49
CA HIS A 49 -4.15 12.75 0.61
C HIS A 49 -3.29 12.15 -0.50
N ASN A 50 -3.86 11.20 -1.26
CA ASN A 50 -3.35 10.71 -2.54
C ASN A 50 -4.36 11.01 -3.65
N GLN A 51 -4.08 10.55 -4.88
CA GLN A 51 -4.93 10.75 -6.06
C GLN A 51 -5.55 9.42 -6.53
N ILE A 52 -5.82 8.51 -5.58
CA ILE A 52 -6.28 7.15 -5.89
C ILE A 52 -7.67 7.21 -6.52
N ARG A 53 -7.77 6.80 -7.78
CA ARG A 53 -9.03 6.85 -8.55
C ARG A 53 -9.87 5.59 -8.40
N ARG A 54 -9.22 4.46 -8.13
CA ARG A 54 -9.85 3.14 -8.03
C ARG A 54 -9.09 2.26 -7.05
N ILE A 55 -9.83 1.39 -6.38
CA ILE A 55 -9.30 0.32 -5.55
C ILE A 55 -9.88 -0.97 -6.11
N GLU A 56 -9.01 -1.84 -6.60
CA GLU A 56 -9.42 -3.13 -7.14
C GLU A 56 -9.80 -4.07 -5.97
N SER A 57 -10.76 -4.97 -6.19
CA SER A 57 -11.14 -5.98 -5.17
C SER A 57 -9.97 -6.88 -4.75
N SER A 58 -8.93 -6.95 -5.57
CA SER A 58 -7.69 -7.69 -5.32
C SER A 58 -6.63 -6.90 -4.56
N THR A 59 -6.77 -5.58 -4.40
CA THR A 59 -5.75 -4.70 -3.81
C THR A 59 -5.38 -5.14 -2.39
N PHE A 60 -6.39 -5.41 -1.54
CA PHE A 60 -6.20 -5.80 -0.14
C PHE A 60 -6.46 -7.29 0.14
N ARG A 61 -6.54 -8.11 -0.92
CA ARG A 61 -6.81 -9.54 -0.77
C ARG A 61 -5.68 -10.23 -0.01
N LYS A 62 -6.03 -11.14 0.90
CA LYS A 62 -5.09 -11.87 1.80
C LYS A 62 -4.40 -11.02 2.86
N LEU A 63 -4.78 -9.76 3.04
CA LEU A 63 -4.32 -8.94 4.16
C LEU A 63 -5.13 -9.26 5.43
N THR A 64 -5.03 -10.49 5.93
CA THR A 64 -5.84 -10.97 7.07
C THR A 64 -5.50 -10.29 8.39
N SER A 65 -4.36 -9.60 8.47
CA SER A 65 -3.92 -8.87 9.66
C SER A 65 -4.30 -7.38 9.64
N LEU A 66 -4.82 -6.87 8.51
CA LEU A 66 -5.16 -5.46 8.32
C LEU A 66 -6.38 -5.09 9.17
N ARG A 67 -6.31 -3.94 9.83
CA ARG A 67 -7.34 -3.44 10.76
C ARG A 67 -8.03 -2.19 10.24
#